data_AF-Q6MKH8-F1
#
_entry.id   AF-Q6MKH8-F1
#
_cell.length_a   1.000
_cell.length_b   1.000
_cell.length_c   1.000
_cell.angle_alpha   90.00
_cell.angle_beta   90.00
_cell.angle_gamma   90.00
#
_symmetry.space_group_name_H-M   'P 1'
#
loop_
_entity.id
_entity.type
_entity.pdbx_description
1 polymer ?
#
loop_
_entity_poly.entity_id
_entity_poly.type
_entity_poly.pdbx_seq_one_letter_code
_entity_poly.pdbx_strand_id
1 'polypeptide(L)'
;MEKFILKSLLILGFLATAACSSGGEVEDISGLDSYSVVSGSFSQADSTALHIAGTTGVVRFTSTLPGISSSRSISLKASLNNVTLSDVSAVFYASDSSVSGSTGIVVTFSRTGASVNASITFNGQTRTVTSSDMGFYIPNNIDVVIDVHNVGTKSRVYIWRRDNLVYAPTSADVDSNSDVSSALPTAVGPGTFAGLILNYATVTAAQVSTPKVLD
;
A
#
# COMPACT_ATOMS: atom_id res chain seq x y z
N MET A 1 -70.68 11.13 3.44
CA MET A 1 -70.38 12.34 4.23
C MET A 1 -69.73 11.81 5.49
N GLU A 2 -68.45 11.99 5.83
CA GLU A 2 -67.39 12.97 5.58
C GLU A 2 -66.05 12.20 5.69
N LYS A 3 -65.08 12.33 4.78
CA LYS A 3 -63.93 13.27 4.81
C LYS A 3 -63.35 13.58 6.20
N PHE A 4 -62.01 13.57 6.28
CA PHE A 4 -61.12 13.89 7.41
C PHE A 4 -60.93 12.69 8.37
N ILE A 5 -59.76 12.07 8.51
CA ILE A 5 -58.48 12.65 8.90
C ILE A 5 -57.34 11.93 8.15
N LEU A 6 -56.93 12.53 7.04
CA LEU A 6 -55.59 12.39 6.49
C LEU A 6 -54.79 13.56 7.08
N LYS A 7 -53.90 13.27 8.05
CA LYS A 7 -52.69 14.02 8.43
C LYS A 7 -52.24 13.58 9.82
N SER A 8 -50.93 13.34 9.95
CA SER A 8 -50.20 13.13 11.21
C SER A 8 -50.18 11.70 11.76
N LEU A 9 -49.31 10.84 11.23
CA LEU A 9 -48.06 10.49 11.93
C LEU A 9 -47.16 9.65 11.00
N LEU A 10 -46.60 10.34 10.02
CA LEU A 10 -45.39 9.93 9.32
C LEU A 10 -44.21 10.17 10.27
N ILE A 11 -44.07 9.37 11.33
CA ILE A 11 -42.96 9.49 12.29
C ILE A 11 -42.47 8.09 12.68
N LEU A 12 -41.34 7.74 12.08
CA LEU A 12 -40.21 7.08 12.71
C LEU A 12 -40.51 5.83 13.54
N GLY A 13 -40.72 4.72 12.84
CA GLY A 13 -40.27 3.41 13.30
C GLY A 13 -39.01 3.03 12.53
N PHE A 14 -37.91 3.74 12.79
CA PHE A 14 -36.57 3.31 12.36
C PHE A 14 -36.32 1.94 12.99
N LEU A 15 -36.68 0.87 12.27
CA LEU A 15 -35.96 -0.39 12.38
C LEU A 15 -34.56 -0.08 11.86
N ALA A 16 -33.70 0.40 12.75
CA ALA A 16 -32.27 0.23 12.62
C ALA A 16 -32.00 -1.28 12.77
N THR A 17 -32.34 -2.04 11.73
CA THR A 17 -31.54 -3.20 11.40
C THR A 17 -30.16 -2.61 11.20
N ALA A 18 -29.30 -2.86 12.18
CA ALA A 18 -27.87 -2.73 12.03
C ALA A 18 -27.55 -3.24 10.64
N ALA A 19 -27.21 -2.33 9.74
CA ALA A 19 -26.44 -2.67 8.58
C ALA A 19 -25.17 -3.25 9.19
N CYS A 20 -25.15 -4.57 9.36
CA CYS A 20 -23.97 -5.34 9.11
C CYS A 20 -23.51 -4.81 7.77
N SER A 21 -22.58 -3.85 7.80
CA SER A 21 -21.77 -3.57 6.64
C SER A 21 -21.23 -4.93 6.30
N SER A 22 -21.77 -5.52 5.23
CA SER A 22 -21.13 -6.59 4.51
C SER A 22 -19.69 -6.15 4.43
N GLY A 23 -18.82 -6.81 5.19
CA GLY A 23 -17.39 -6.63 5.03
C GLY A 23 -17.18 -6.88 3.56
N GLY A 24 -16.95 -5.79 2.82
CA GLY A 24 -16.92 -5.82 1.38
C GLY A 24 -15.92 -6.90 1.02
N GLU A 25 -16.32 -7.83 0.17
CA GLU A 25 -15.35 -8.72 -0.43
C GLU A 25 -14.26 -7.80 -0.99
N VAL A 26 -13.05 -7.93 -0.45
CA VAL A 26 -11.94 -7.14 -0.96
C VAL A 26 -11.69 -7.68 -2.35
N GLU A 27 -12.05 -6.90 -3.37
CA GLU A 27 -11.77 -7.26 -4.76
C GLU A 27 -10.28 -7.65 -4.85
N ASP A 28 -10.00 -8.85 -5.37
CA ASP A 28 -8.62 -9.29 -5.53
C ASP A 28 -7.93 -8.30 -6.46
N ILE A 29 -6.79 -7.76 -6.02
CA ILE A 29 -6.04 -6.85 -6.88
C ILE A 29 -5.45 -7.69 -8.02
N SER A 30 -5.69 -7.25 -9.24
CA SER A 30 -5.19 -7.92 -10.44
C SER A 30 -4.46 -6.91 -11.32
N GLY A 31 -3.34 -7.34 -11.88
CA GLY A 31 -2.57 -6.53 -12.83
C GLY A 31 -1.76 -5.43 -12.18
N LEU A 32 -1.04 -4.72 -13.04
CA LEU A 32 -0.14 -3.64 -12.68
C LEU A 32 -0.68 -2.34 -13.26
N ASP A 33 -0.67 -1.28 -12.46
CA ASP A 33 -0.88 0.08 -12.98
C ASP A 33 0.15 0.41 -14.05
N SER A 34 -0.20 1.31 -14.99
CA SER A 34 0.76 1.73 -16.02
C SER A 34 2.06 2.23 -15.38
N TYR A 35 3.18 1.75 -15.90
CA TYR A 35 4.51 2.05 -15.38
C TYR A 35 5.52 2.29 -16.51
N SER A 36 6.63 2.93 -16.18
CA SER A 36 7.83 2.98 -16.99
C SER A 36 8.98 2.28 -16.27
N VAL A 37 9.76 1.51 -17.02
CA VAL A 37 10.99 0.90 -16.52
C VAL A 37 12.05 1.99 -16.42
N VAL A 38 12.60 2.18 -15.23
CA VAL A 38 13.65 3.15 -14.94
C VAL A 38 15.03 2.50 -15.07
N SER A 39 15.17 1.29 -14.56
CA SER A 39 16.40 0.48 -14.66
C SER A 39 16.09 -1.01 -14.54
N GLY A 40 17.04 -1.83 -14.98
CA GLY A 40 16.90 -3.28 -15.02
C GLY A 40 16.16 -3.79 -16.25
N SER A 41 16.31 -5.08 -16.51
CA SER A 41 15.65 -5.78 -17.61
C SER A 41 14.57 -6.68 -17.03
N PHE A 42 13.32 -6.29 -17.19
CA PHE A 42 12.19 -7.07 -16.71
C PHE A 42 11.74 -8.09 -17.75
N SER A 43 11.51 -9.32 -17.31
CA SER A 43 10.70 -10.28 -18.05
C SER A 43 9.28 -10.20 -17.54
N GLN A 44 8.33 -9.95 -18.43
CA GLN A 44 6.92 -10.14 -18.13
C GLN A 44 6.58 -11.61 -18.38
N ALA A 45 6.22 -12.34 -17.34
CA ALA A 45 5.78 -13.73 -17.50
C ALA A 45 4.38 -13.79 -18.14
N ASP A 46 3.58 -12.75 -17.91
CA ASP A 46 2.35 -12.36 -18.61
C ASP A 46 2.18 -10.84 -18.48
N SER A 47 1.20 -10.23 -19.17
CA SER A 47 0.95 -8.77 -19.12
C SER A 47 0.51 -8.24 -17.75
N THR A 48 0.45 -9.11 -16.72
CA THR A 48 0.03 -8.79 -15.35
C THR A 48 1.13 -9.01 -14.32
N ALA A 49 2.26 -9.64 -14.70
CA ALA A 49 3.35 -9.98 -13.80
C ALA A 49 4.69 -9.35 -14.22
N LEU A 50 5.34 -8.68 -13.27
CA LEU A 50 6.71 -8.18 -13.39
C LEU A 50 7.67 -9.12 -12.68
N HIS A 51 8.64 -9.67 -13.42
CA HIS A 51 9.71 -10.49 -12.87
C HIS A 51 11.08 -9.94 -13.25
N ILE A 52 12.02 -9.98 -12.31
CA ILE A 52 13.43 -9.76 -12.58
C ILE A 52 14.30 -10.85 -11.96
N ALA A 53 15.19 -11.41 -12.77
CA ALA A 53 16.17 -12.40 -12.37
C ALA A 53 17.58 -11.78 -12.39
N GLY A 54 18.39 -12.08 -11.37
CA GLY A 54 19.83 -11.81 -11.40
C GLY A 54 20.26 -10.40 -10.97
N THR A 55 19.40 -9.38 -11.08
CA THR A 55 19.72 -7.99 -10.71
C THR A 55 18.53 -7.24 -10.11
N THR A 56 18.80 -6.02 -9.62
CA THR A 56 17.78 -5.06 -9.19
C THR A 56 17.14 -4.38 -10.40
N GLY A 57 15.81 -4.28 -10.37
CA GLY A 57 15.02 -3.60 -11.38
C GLY A 57 14.12 -2.56 -10.73
N VAL A 58 13.89 -1.46 -11.43
CA VAL A 58 13.14 -0.33 -10.90
C VAL A 58 12.07 0.10 -11.88
N VAL A 59 10.84 0.20 -11.40
CA VAL A 59 9.70 0.72 -12.16
C VAL A 59 9.10 1.92 -11.45
N ARG A 60 8.62 2.87 -12.25
CA ARG A 60 7.89 4.05 -11.79
C ARG A 60 6.46 3.96 -12.31
N PHE A 61 5.47 4.12 -11.44
CA PHE A 61 4.09 4.22 -11.89
C PHE A 61 3.86 5.55 -12.60
N THR A 62 3.28 5.50 -13.79
CA THR A 62 3.04 6.65 -14.68
C THR A 62 1.58 7.08 -14.71
N SER A 63 0.66 6.21 -14.28
CA SER A 63 -0.73 6.55 -14.03
C SER A 63 -1.18 5.94 -12.70
N THR A 64 -1.86 6.72 -11.88
CA THR A 64 -2.74 6.22 -10.82
C THR A 64 -4.12 5.90 -11.41
N LEU A 65 -5.03 5.27 -10.66
CA LEU A 65 -6.43 5.15 -11.10
C LEU A 65 -6.99 6.54 -11.51
N PRO A 66 -7.87 6.64 -12.53
CA PRO A 66 -8.45 7.92 -12.95
C PRO A 66 -9.09 8.67 -11.76
N GLY A 67 -8.69 9.93 -11.53
CA GLY A 67 -9.17 10.74 -10.41
C GLY A 67 -8.35 10.62 -9.11
N ILE A 68 -7.27 9.85 -9.10
CA ILE A 68 -6.37 9.74 -7.94
C ILE A 68 -5.27 10.80 -8.00
N SER A 69 -5.36 11.76 -7.08
CA SER A 69 -4.40 12.84 -6.86
C SER A 69 -3.42 12.53 -5.72
N SER A 70 -3.12 11.26 -5.44
CA SER A 70 -2.23 10.90 -4.34
C SER A 70 -1.49 9.60 -4.59
N SER A 71 -0.17 9.64 -4.40
CA SER A 71 0.72 8.48 -4.47
C SER A 71 0.99 7.91 -3.08
N ARG A 72 0.00 7.94 -2.17
CA ARG A 72 0.16 7.63 -0.74
C ARG A 72 -0.05 6.16 -0.38
N SER A 73 -0.79 5.45 -1.22
CA SER A 73 -1.23 4.09 -0.92
C SER A 73 -0.91 3.17 -2.07
N ILE A 74 -0.29 2.03 -1.77
CA ILE A 74 -0.02 0.96 -2.73
C ILE A 74 -0.64 -0.34 -2.19
N SER A 75 -1.45 -0.97 -3.02
CA SER A 75 -1.83 -2.38 -2.83
C SER A 75 -0.84 -3.25 -3.61
N LEU A 76 -0.26 -4.26 -2.97
CA LEU A 76 0.84 -5.05 -3.51
C LEU A 76 0.59 -6.55 -3.35
N LYS A 77 0.84 -7.31 -4.42
CA LYS A 77 0.88 -8.78 -4.45
C LYS A 77 2.20 -9.22 -5.08
N ALA A 78 3.07 -9.86 -4.31
CA ALA A 78 4.40 -10.22 -4.74
C ALA A 78 4.89 -11.54 -4.14
N SER A 79 5.68 -12.30 -4.87
CA SER A 79 6.41 -13.48 -4.39
C SER A 79 7.89 -13.16 -4.27
N LEU A 80 8.49 -13.58 -3.16
CA LEU A 80 9.91 -13.44 -2.87
C LEU A 80 10.60 -14.79 -3.08
N ASN A 81 11.55 -14.85 -4.01
CA ASN A 81 12.27 -16.08 -4.33
C ASN A 81 13.05 -16.62 -3.12
N ASN A 82 13.20 -17.93 -2.99
CA ASN A 82 13.92 -18.59 -1.89
C ASN A 82 15.45 -18.60 -2.08
N VAL A 83 15.96 -18.08 -3.20
CA VAL A 83 17.40 -17.93 -3.44
C VAL A 83 17.88 -16.60 -2.86
N THR A 84 18.94 -16.65 -2.04
CA THR A 84 19.66 -15.55 -1.36
C THR A 84 19.12 -14.13 -1.56
N LEU A 85 18.55 -13.56 -0.48
CA LEU A 85 18.11 -12.15 -0.35
C LEU A 85 17.25 -11.67 -1.51
N SER A 86 15.99 -12.12 -1.54
CA SER A 86 14.96 -11.54 -2.41
C SER A 86 14.19 -10.46 -1.66
N ASP A 87 13.90 -9.37 -2.37
CA ASP A 87 13.16 -8.24 -1.83
C ASP A 87 12.28 -7.56 -2.87
N VAL A 88 11.23 -6.92 -2.34
CA VAL A 88 10.41 -5.95 -3.07
C VAL A 88 10.24 -4.73 -2.20
N SER A 89 10.49 -3.55 -2.78
CA SER A 89 10.35 -2.28 -2.08
C SER A 89 9.28 -1.43 -2.73
N ALA A 90 8.32 -0.97 -1.95
CA ALA A 90 7.36 0.06 -2.32
C ALA A 90 7.95 1.44 -1.95
N VAL A 91 8.08 2.32 -2.95
CA VAL A 91 8.69 3.63 -2.81
C VAL A 91 7.62 4.72 -2.91
N PHE A 92 7.64 5.65 -1.97
CA PHE A 92 6.75 6.79 -1.85
C PHE A 92 7.57 8.07 -1.72
N TYR A 93 7.11 9.17 -2.32
CA TYR A 93 7.70 10.51 -2.14
C TYR A 93 9.18 10.65 -2.54
N ALA A 94 9.65 9.84 -3.50
CA ALA A 94 11.03 9.98 -4.00
C ALA A 94 11.21 11.30 -4.78
N SER A 95 12.28 12.05 -4.48
CA SER A 95 12.57 13.34 -5.11
C SER A 95 13.11 13.25 -6.54
N ASP A 96 13.67 12.10 -6.93
CA ASP A 96 14.21 11.86 -8.27
C ASP A 96 13.33 10.85 -9.02
N SER A 97 13.07 11.18 -10.28
CA SER A 97 12.53 10.30 -11.31
C SER A 97 13.26 8.96 -11.45
N SER A 98 14.55 8.88 -11.09
CA SER A 98 15.33 7.65 -11.13
C SER A 98 14.98 6.63 -10.01
N VAL A 99 14.00 6.95 -9.15
CA VAL A 99 13.46 6.12 -8.05
C VAL A 99 14.59 5.53 -7.19
N SER A 100 15.19 6.38 -6.36
CA SER A 100 16.12 5.95 -5.31
C SER A 100 15.47 6.08 -3.93
N GLY A 101 15.66 5.08 -3.07
CA GLY A 101 15.08 5.04 -1.72
C GLY A 101 15.74 5.97 -0.70
N SER A 102 16.72 6.76 -1.12
CA SER A 102 17.54 7.61 -0.24
C SER A 102 16.87 8.93 0.14
N THR A 103 15.88 9.39 -0.63
CA THR A 103 15.21 10.69 -0.44
C THR A 103 13.68 10.56 -0.49
N GLY A 104 13.12 9.71 0.37
CA GLY A 104 11.68 9.48 0.48
C GLY A 104 11.32 8.49 1.57
N ILE A 105 10.19 7.81 1.38
CA ILE A 105 9.69 6.73 2.24
C ILE A 105 9.72 5.43 1.45
N VAL A 106 10.35 4.40 2.01
CA VAL A 106 10.46 3.08 1.38
C VAL A 106 10.03 2.01 2.35
N VAL A 107 9.15 1.13 1.89
CA VAL A 107 8.76 -0.09 2.61
C VAL A 107 9.29 -1.29 1.84
N THR A 108 10.30 -1.95 2.41
CA THR A 108 10.93 -3.12 1.80
C THR A 108 10.48 -4.37 2.51
N PHE A 109 9.95 -5.33 1.77
CA PHE A 109 9.74 -6.69 2.25
C PHE A 109 10.88 -7.55 1.76
N SER A 110 11.58 -8.19 2.68
CA SER A 110 12.74 -9.02 2.36
C SER A 110 12.58 -10.42 2.96
N ARG A 111 13.04 -11.41 2.20
CA ARG A 111 13.04 -12.80 2.65
C ARG A 111 14.40 -13.20 3.17
N THR A 112 14.42 -13.74 4.39
CA THR A 112 15.59 -14.39 4.98
C THR A 112 15.19 -15.79 5.46
N GLY A 113 15.53 -16.80 4.66
CA GLY A 113 15.10 -18.18 4.91
C GLY A 113 13.56 -18.31 4.84
N ALA A 114 12.96 -18.80 5.92
CA ALA A 114 11.51 -19.00 6.01
C ALA A 114 10.72 -17.70 6.31
N SER A 115 11.37 -16.69 6.89
CA SER A 115 10.72 -15.46 7.34
C SER A 115 10.74 -14.38 6.27
N VAL A 116 9.65 -13.64 6.19
CA VAL A 116 9.57 -12.35 5.50
C VAL A 116 9.56 -11.27 6.58
N ASN A 117 10.46 -10.29 6.49
CA ASN A 117 10.50 -9.12 7.36
C ASN A 117 10.18 -7.88 6.52
N ALA A 118 9.65 -6.84 7.17
CA ALA A 118 9.53 -5.52 6.56
C ALA A 118 10.58 -4.57 7.15
N SER A 119 11.06 -3.64 6.35
CA SER A 119 11.82 -2.48 6.83
C SER A 119 11.21 -1.22 6.27
N ILE A 120 11.04 -0.23 7.14
CA ILE A 120 10.48 1.07 6.79
C ILE A 120 11.61 2.09 6.88
N THR A 121 12.00 2.62 5.73
CA THR A 121 13.06 3.61 5.61
C THR A 121 12.46 4.99 5.38
N PHE A 122 12.89 5.97 6.18
CA PHE A 122 12.51 7.37 6.10
C PHE A 122 13.77 8.21 5.96
N ASN A 123 14.01 8.80 4.79
CA ASN A 123 15.19 9.67 4.54
C ASN A 123 16.51 9.05 5.06
N GLY A 124 16.71 7.75 4.84
CA GLY A 124 17.89 6.99 5.26
C GLY A 124 17.84 6.40 6.68
N GLN A 125 16.86 6.73 7.52
CA GLN A 125 16.64 6.07 8.81
C GLN A 125 15.75 4.85 8.64
N THR A 126 16.21 3.68 9.10
CA THR A 126 15.51 2.41 8.89
C THR A 126 14.96 1.87 10.20
N ARG A 127 13.66 1.58 10.23
CA ARG A 127 13.01 0.77 11.26
C ARG A 127 12.76 -0.62 10.71
N THR A 128 13.24 -1.66 11.39
CA THR A 128 12.91 -3.05 11.04
C THR A 128 11.62 -3.47 11.75
N VAL A 129 10.78 -4.20 11.03
CA VAL A 129 9.55 -4.82 11.54
C VAL A 129 9.68 -6.32 11.28
N THR A 130 9.80 -7.08 12.35
CA THR A 130 10.08 -8.52 12.24
C THR A 130 8.82 -9.29 11.83
N SER A 131 8.99 -10.49 11.29
CA SER A 131 7.88 -11.39 11.00
C SER A 131 6.93 -11.62 12.18
N SER A 132 7.42 -11.58 13.42
CA SER A 132 6.58 -11.67 14.63
C SER A 132 5.79 -10.39 14.91
N ASP A 133 6.37 -9.22 14.60
CA ASP A 133 5.70 -7.93 14.83
C ASP A 133 4.63 -7.64 13.78
N MET A 134 4.77 -8.20 12.57
CA MET A 134 3.83 -7.97 11.48
C MET A 134 2.48 -8.67 11.69
N GLY A 135 2.28 -9.54 12.67
CA GLY A 135 0.97 -10.21 12.89
C GLY A 135 0.49 -11.12 11.74
N PHE A 136 1.15 -11.11 10.58
CA PHE A 136 0.90 -11.93 9.42
C PHE A 136 2.13 -12.74 9.03
N TYR A 137 1.98 -14.07 9.12
CA TYR A 137 3.00 -14.98 8.63
C TYR A 137 2.75 -15.20 7.14
N ILE A 138 3.56 -14.57 6.28
CA ILE A 138 3.43 -14.73 4.82
C ILE A 138 4.64 -15.48 4.26
N PRO A 139 4.54 -16.82 4.11
CA PRO A 139 5.68 -17.64 3.72
C PRO A 139 5.82 -17.87 2.22
N ASN A 140 4.95 -17.39 1.32
CA ASN A 140 5.18 -17.55 -0.13
C ASN A 140 4.92 -16.28 -0.94
N ASN A 141 3.87 -15.51 -0.61
CA ASN A 141 3.46 -14.35 -1.39
C ASN A 141 2.98 -13.22 -0.49
N ILE A 142 3.67 -12.08 -0.50
CA ILE A 142 3.23 -10.81 0.10
C ILE A 142 1.91 -10.39 -0.52
N ASP A 143 0.96 -10.05 0.34
CA ASP A 143 -0.39 -9.67 -0.03
C ASP A 143 -0.87 -8.58 0.95
N VAL A 144 -0.54 -7.33 0.62
CA VAL A 144 -0.60 -6.22 1.58
C VAL A 144 -1.12 -4.93 0.95
N VAL A 145 -1.54 -4.03 1.84
CA VAL A 145 -1.82 -2.63 1.57
C VAL A 145 -0.89 -1.80 2.43
N ILE A 146 -0.21 -0.84 1.81
CA ILE A 146 0.76 0.05 2.44
C ILE A 146 0.26 1.47 2.25
N ASP A 147 0.06 2.21 3.34
CA ASP A 147 -0.37 3.61 3.30
C ASP A 147 0.64 4.49 4.05
N VAL A 148 0.99 5.61 3.42
CA VAL A 148 1.76 6.68 4.04
C VAL A 148 0.80 7.81 4.39
N HIS A 149 0.46 7.89 5.67
CA HIS A 149 -0.52 8.84 6.19
C HIS A 149 0.17 9.99 6.91
N ASN A 150 -0.27 11.23 6.67
CA ASN A 150 0.30 12.39 7.34
C ASN A 150 -0.54 12.76 8.56
N VAL A 151 0.05 12.69 9.74
CA VAL A 151 -0.57 13.10 11.01
C VAL A 151 0.07 14.40 11.48
N GLY A 152 -0.57 15.53 11.19
CA GLY A 152 0.02 16.85 11.47
C GLY A 152 1.29 17.10 10.64
N THR A 153 2.42 17.33 11.29
CA THR A 153 3.73 17.58 10.63
C THR A 153 4.54 16.31 10.37
N LYS A 154 3.91 15.15 10.53
CA LYS A 154 4.58 13.86 10.62
C LYS A 154 3.97 12.87 9.63
N SER A 155 4.76 11.91 9.18
CA SER A 155 4.26 10.81 8.34
C SER A 155 4.40 9.49 9.07
N ARG A 156 3.34 8.70 9.00
CA ARG A 156 3.27 7.34 9.53
C ARG A 156 3.09 6.37 8.38
N VAL A 157 3.70 5.20 8.53
CA VAL A 157 3.51 4.10 7.59
C VAL A 157 2.65 3.07 8.29
N TYR A 158 1.54 2.74 7.64
CA TYR A 158 0.67 1.66 8.03
C TYR A 158 0.77 0.52 7.01
N ILE A 159 0.79 -0.71 7.51
CA ILE A 159 0.75 -1.91 6.68
C ILE A 159 -0.39 -2.78 7.20
N TRP A 160 -1.26 -3.19 6.29
CA TRP A 160 -2.28 -4.22 6.54
C TRP A 160 -2.05 -5.37 5.59
N ARG A 161 -2.43 -6.57 6.00
CA ARG A 161 -2.83 -7.59 5.04
C ARG A 161 -4.08 -7.15 4.28
N ARG A 162 -4.21 -7.59 3.03
CA ARG A 162 -5.38 -7.27 2.21
C ARG A 162 -6.66 -7.98 2.64
N ASP A 163 -6.56 -9.05 3.43
CA ASP A 163 -7.73 -9.72 4.03
C ASP A 163 -8.36 -8.91 5.19
N ASN A 164 -7.70 -7.82 5.61
CA ASN A 164 -8.25 -6.89 6.58
C ASN A 164 -9.32 -6.00 5.93
N LEU A 165 -10.57 -6.17 6.37
CA LEU A 165 -11.74 -5.48 5.79
C LEU A 165 -11.88 -4.03 6.24
N VAL A 166 -11.03 -3.57 7.18
CA VAL A 166 -11.03 -2.21 7.70
C VAL A 166 -9.60 -1.67 7.66
N TYR A 167 -9.35 -0.67 6.82
CA TYR A 167 -8.06 0.01 6.76
C TYR A 167 -8.06 1.24 7.67
N ALA A 168 -7.83 1.02 8.96
CA ALA A 168 -7.74 2.06 9.98
C ALA A 168 -6.45 1.90 10.80
N PRO A 169 -5.95 2.95 11.47
CA PRO A 169 -4.75 2.86 12.29
C PRO A 169 -4.80 1.75 13.35
N THR A 170 -5.97 1.52 13.96
CA THR A 170 -6.17 0.51 15.01
C THR A 170 -6.20 -0.92 14.50
N SER A 171 -6.44 -1.12 13.20
CA SER A 171 -6.45 -2.44 12.56
C SER A 171 -5.17 -2.72 11.79
N ALA A 172 -4.23 -1.77 11.75
CA ALA A 172 -2.95 -1.96 11.08
C ALA A 172 -2.15 -3.06 11.75
N ASP A 173 -1.70 -4.01 10.94
CA ASP A 173 -0.75 -5.03 11.38
C ASP A 173 0.59 -4.40 11.74
N VAL A 174 0.96 -3.29 11.08
CA VAL A 174 2.13 -2.47 11.40
C VAL A 174 1.74 -1.00 11.47
N ASP A 175 2.08 -0.34 12.59
CA ASP A 175 2.10 1.11 12.73
C ASP A 175 3.53 1.53 13.08
N SER A 176 4.12 2.40 12.26
CA SER A 176 5.48 2.88 12.48
C SER A 176 5.65 3.70 13.77
N ASN A 177 4.56 4.18 14.41
CA ASN A 177 4.41 4.80 15.74
C ASN A 177 5.46 5.86 16.19
N SER A 178 6.35 6.29 15.30
CA SER A 178 7.36 7.31 15.54
C SER A 178 7.76 7.97 14.22
N ASP A 179 7.79 9.28 14.25
CA ASP A 179 7.95 10.17 13.10
C ASP A 179 9.42 10.55 12.88
N VAL A 180 9.79 10.91 11.64
CA VAL A 180 11.04 11.63 11.39
C VAL A 180 10.85 12.81 10.41
N SER A 181 10.73 14.00 10.99
CA SER A 181 11.10 15.36 10.51
C SER A 181 10.41 16.01 9.29
N SER A 182 10.24 17.34 9.42
CA SER A 182 9.49 18.34 8.64
C SER A 182 9.95 18.61 7.20
N ALA A 183 10.74 17.70 6.62
CA ALA A 183 11.34 17.87 5.31
C ALA A 183 11.21 16.58 4.47
N LEU A 184 10.06 15.91 4.53
CA LEU A 184 9.53 15.42 3.26
C LEU A 184 9.46 16.65 2.35
N PRO A 185 9.96 16.59 1.09
CA PRO A 185 9.88 17.73 0.18
C PRO A 185 8.45 18.26 0.28
N THR A 186 8.25 19.51 0.72
CA THR A 186 6.95 20.07 1.14
C THR A 186 5.85 19.60 0.20
N ALA A 187 5.22 18.48 0.53
CA ALA A 187 4.30 17.79 -0.36
C ALA A 187 2.92 18.31 -0.05
N VAL A 188 2.73 19.59 -0.34
CA VAL A 188 1.42 20.21 -0.38
C VAL A 188 0.82 19.82 -1.73
N GLY A 189 0.33 18.59 -1.83
CA GLY A 189 -0.25 18.01 -3.05
C GLY A 189 0.12 16.53 -3.28
N PRO A 190 -0.50 15.86 -4.28
CA PRO A 190 -0.16 14.50 -4.71
C PRO A 190 1.34 14.22 -4.63
N GLY A 191 1.75 13.21 -3.86
CA GLY A 191 3.15 12.80 -3.78
C GLY A 191 3.76 12.61 -5.18
N THR A 192 4.91 13.21 -5.42
CA THR A 192 5.41 13.46 -6.78
C THR A 192 5.75 12.19 -7.57
N PHE A 193 6.06 11.05 -6.93
CA PHE A 193 6.25 9.74 -7.59
C PHE A 193 5.98 8.55 -6.63
N ALA A 194 5.43 7.45 -7.17
CA ALA A 194 5.38 6.12 -6.56
C ALA A 194 6.01 5.08 -7.51
N GLY A 195 6.62 4.03 -6.94
CA GLY A 195 7.28 3.01 -7.74
C GLY A 195 7.64 1.77 -6.95
N LEU A 196 8.20 0.78 -7.65
CA LEU A 196 8.69 -0.45 -7.06
C LEU A 196 10.16 -0.69 -7.42
N ILE A 197 10.91 -1.22 -6.46
CA ILE A 197 12.25 -1.77 -6.65
C ILE A 197 12.14 -3.27 -6.39
N LEU A 198 12.54 -4.09 -7.36
CA LEU A 198 12.46 -5.55 -7.30
C LEU A 198 13.88 -6.13 -7.34
N ASN A 199 14.14 -7.12 -6.50
CA ASN A 199 15.39 -7.88 -6.48
C ASN A 199 15.07 -9.36 -6.24
N TYR A 200 15.25 -10.20 -7.26
CA TYR A 200 14.84 -11.61 -7.23
C TYR A 200 13.38 -11.83 -6.76
N ALA A 201 12.48 -10.93 -7.16
CA ALA A 201 11.07 -10.96 -6.80
C ALA A 201 10.17 -10.99 -8.04
N THR A 202 8.96 -11.49 -7.86
CA THR A 202 7.89 -11.47 -8.88
C THR A 202 6.70 -10.71 -8.32
N VAL A 203 6.28 -9.63 -8.97
CA VAL A 203 5.08 -8.86 -8.60
C VAL A 203 3.97 -9.22 -9.55
N THR A 204 2.86 -9.74 -9.03
CA THR A 204 1.69 -10.18 -9.83
C THR A 204 0.53 -9.19 -9.79
N ALA A 205 0.56 -8.25 -8.84
CA ALA A 205 -0.33 -7.10 -8.85
C ALA A 205 0.25 -5.94 -8.05
N ALA A 206 0.08 -4.73 -8.55
CA ALA A 206 0.45 -3.50 -7.85
C ALA A 206 -0.35 -2.31 -8.36
N GLN A 207 -1.03 -1.62 -7.45
CA GLN A 207 -1.90 -0.49 -7.77
C GLN A 207 -1.65 0.67 -6.81
N VAL A 208 -1.44 1.86 -7.36
CA VAL A 208 -1.43 3.13 -6.63
C VAL A 208 -2.88 3.59 -6.47
N SER A 209 -3.34 3.63 -5.22
CA SER A 209 -4.75 3.82 -4.90
C SER A 209 -5.02 5.06 -4.06
N THR A 210 -6.31 5.34 -3.79
CA THR A 210 -6.70 6.37 -2.82
C THR A 210 -6.04 6.12 -1.46
N PRO A 211 -5.76 7.17 -0.68
CA PRO A 211 -5.41 7.02 0.72
C PRO A 211 -6.42 6.13 1.44
N LYS A 212 -5.93 5.12 2.16
CA LYS A 212 -6.78 4.16 2.88
C LYS A 212 -7.14 4.68 4.26
N VAL A 213 -6.26 5.47 4.85
CA VAL A 213 -6.55 6.26 6.05
C VAL A 213 -6.96 7.66 5.61
N LEU A 214 -8.20 8.01 5.95
CA LEU A 214 -8.76 9.34 5.70
C LEU A 214 -8.31 10.33 6.78
N ASP A 215 -8.06 11.58 6.38
CA ASP A 215 -7.80 12.72 7.27
C ASP A 215 -9.10 13.25 7.94
#